data_AF-A0A8J4XHQ9-F1
#
_entry.id   AF-A0A8J4XHQ9-F1
#
_cell.length_a   1.000
_cell.length_b   1.000
_cell.length_c   1.000
_cell.angle_alpha   90.00
_cell.angle_beta   90.00
_cell.angle_gamma   90.00
#
_symmetry.space_group_name_H-M   'P 1'
#
loop_
_entity.id
_entity.type
_entity.pdbx_description
1 polymer ?
#
loop_
_entity_poly.entity_id
_entity_poly.type
_entity_poly.pdbx_seq_one_letter_code
_entity_poly.pdbx_strand_id
1 'polypeptide(L)'
;MGNLMGALRYREPSTVEECDSTWETDSERDEQDSGVTECSGASESGHCGEEQDGFPQFNDIAESSTKMKRSFYAAKDLYKYRHSYPNYKEPRLRNEYRNLRFYLNKIPLVPDGIYVEEILTKWKGDYDKLEHNHTYIQWLFPLREQGLNFYAHELTQDEIKEFQNTQEAKRRFVLAYAIMLDFFGIKLLDKNGNVARTANWKDRFQHLNESQHNYLRITRILKSLGELGFESYKMPLVRLLLEEALVKGTLANMRHSALEYFVYTLRKHSERRALLRFAQRHYQPPENFIWGPPKRRSSPGTRAGRTESPLDSNVRMTKALKHGSPNRPDEEMEGLGGRDVGEWKTTKLSLSHHQGSRKNKAICFLDSPLQ
;
A
#
# COMPACT_ATOMS: atom_id res chain seq x y z
N MET A 1 31.85 15.28 36.42
CA MET A 1 31.88 14.96 34.97
C MET A 1 31.44 13.51 34.84
N GLY A 2 30.39 13.09 34.16
CA GLY A 2 29.49 13.70 33.19
C GLY A 2 28.94 12.53 32.36
N ASN A 3 27.62 12.35 32.36
CA ASN A 3 26.79 11.85 31.25
C ASN A 3 25.47 11.28 31.79
N LEU A 4 24.51 12.20 31.96
CA LEU A 4 23.10 11.89 32.06
C LEU A 4 22.55 11.83 30.62
N MET A 5 22.81 10.73 29.89
CA MET A 5 22.04 10.48 28.67
C MET A 5 20.64 10.04 29.08
N GLY A 6 19.70 10.99 29.06
CA GLY A 6 18.29 10.72 29.21
C GLY A 6 17.85 9.75 28.12
N ALA A 7 17.53 8.52 28.53
CA ALA A 7 16.79 7.61 27.67
C ALA A 7 15.48 8.30 27.29
N LEU A 8 15.33 8.70 26.03
CA LEU A 8 14.03 9.05 25.46
C LEU A 8 13.11 7.86 25.76
N ARG A 9 12.21 8.01 26.73
CA ARG A 9 11.21 6.98 27.00
C ARG A 9 10.38 6.87 25.75
N TYR A 10 10.39 5.70 25.11
CA TYR A 10 9.48 5.40 24.03
C TYR A 10 8.05 5.67 24.51
N ARG A 11 7.42 6.72 23.98
CA ARG A 11 6.02 7.02 24.23
C ARG A 11 5.19 6.33 23.15
N GLU A 12 4.35 5.39 23.56
CA GLU A 12 3.44 4.75 22.61
C GLU A 12 2.36 5.77 22.18
N PRO A 13 2.10 5.93 20.87
CA PRO A 13 1.11 6.89 20.40
C PRO A 13 -0.30 6.47 20.84
N SER A 14 -1.13 7.45 21.19
CA SER A 14 -2.50 7.26 21.65
C SER A 14 -3.56 7.73 20.65
N THR A 15 -3.16 8.39 19.57
CA THR A 15 -4.07 8.89 18.51
C THR A 15 -3.62 8.49 17.11
N VAL A 16 -4.53 8.59 16.13
CA VAL A 16 -4.21 8.34 14.71
C VAL A 16 -3.22 9.37 14.19
N GLU A 17 -3.39 10.63 14.61
CA GLU A 17 -2.56 11.76 14.22
C GLU A 17 -1.12 11.59 14.72
N GLU A 18 -0.92 11.12 15.96
CA GLU A 18 0.41 10.78 16.49
C GLU A 18 1.05 9.59 15.76
N CYS A 19 0.24 8.68 15.20
CA CYS A 19 0.74 7.54 14.44
C CYS A 19 1.15 7.91 13.00
N ASP A 20 0.59 8.98 12.44
CA ASP A 20 0.73 9.33 11.03
C ASP A 20 1.54 10.60 10.78
N SER A 21 2.85 10.42 10.66
CA SER A 21 3.83 11.45 10.31
C SER A 21 3.86 11.84 8.82
N THR A 22 2.95 11.33 7.97
CA THR A 22 3.04 11.47 6.49
C THR A 22 3.13 12.92 6.01
N TRP A 23 2.47 13.84 6.71
CA TRP A 23 2.35 15.24 6.34
C TRP A 23 3.28 16.18 7.13
N GLU A 24 4.11 15.63 7.99
CA GLU A 24 5.17 16.39 8.66
C GLU A 24 6.26 16.77 7.64
N THR A 25 6.89 17.93 7.85
CA THR A 25 8.01 18.38 7.01
C THR A 25 9.16 17.39 7.21
N ASP A 26 9.82 16.97 6.13
CA ASP A 26 10.99 16.07 6.19
C ASP A 26 12.24 16.78 6.76
N SER A 27 12.05 17.85 7.55
CA SER A 27 13.11 18.65 8.16
C SER A 27 13.95 17.78 9.08
N GLU A 28 15.23 17.75 8.73
CA GLU A 28 16.39 17.18 9.40
C GLU A 28 16.27 17.12 10.93
N ARG A 29 16.81 16.03 11.50
CA ARG A 29 17.14 15.94 12.92
C ARG A 29 18.12 17.06 13.26
N ASP A 30 17.62 18.15 13.81
CA ASP A 30 18.43 19.12 14.54
C ASP A 30 18.07 19.06 16.03
N GLU A 31 19.12 18.92 16.83
CA GLU A 31 19.12 18.91 18.28
C GLU A 31 18.71 20.28 18.85
N GLN A 32 18.19 20.26 20.11
CA GLN A 32 18.06 21.39 21.05
C GLN A 32 16.90 22.38 20.73
N ASP A 33 16.10 22.93 21.66
CA ASP A 33 16.10 22.99 23.12
C ASP A 33 14.71 23.47 23.62
N SER A 34 14.43 23.13 24.88
CA SER A 34 13.64 23.81 25.92
C SER A 34 12.19 24.30 25.69
N GLY A 35 11.30 23.74 26.52
CA GLY A 35 9.95 24.24 26.79
C GLY A 35 9.30 23.50 27.95
N VAL A 36 9.89 23.63 29.15
CA VAL A 36 9.49 22.95 30.38
C VAL A 36 8.19 23.54 30.92
N THR A 37 7.17 22.72 31.22
CA THR A 37 6.15 23.06 32.22
C THR A 37 5.70 21.78 32.92
N GLU A 38 6.05 21.69 34.19
CA GLU A 38 5.78 20.62 35.15
C GLU A 38 4.31 20.68 35.61
N CYS A 39 3.64 19.53 35.73
CA CYS A 39 2.54 19.38 36.66
C CYS A 39 2.50 17.94 37.18
N SER A 40 2.76 17.82 38.48
CA SER A 40 2.79 16.59 39.27
C SER A 40 1.38 16.11 39.60
N GLY A 41 1.13 14.81 39.50
CA GLY A 41 -0.08 14.16 39.98
C GLY A 41 0.21 12.70 40.32
N ALA A 42 -0.04 12.34 41.57
CA ALA A 42 0.35 11.09 42.21
C ALA A 42 -0.54 9.88 41.86
N SER A 43 0.05 8.72 42.13
CA SER A 43 -0.41 7.33 42.23
C SER A 43 -1.90 7.06 42.49
N GLU A 44 -2.45 5.98 41.91
CA GLU A 44 -2.75 4.75 42.65
C GLU A 44 -3.27 3.60 41.76
N SER A 45 -3.16 2.40 42.33
CA SER A 45 -3.35 1.04 41.84
C SER A 45 -4.77 0.64 41.39
N GLY A 46 -4.85 -0.34 40.48
CA GLY A 46 -6.07 -1.12 40.22
C GLY A 46 -5.76 -2.40 39.42
N HIS A 47 -6.16 -3.53 39.99
CA HIS A 47 -5.94 -4.90 39.53
C HIS A 47 -6.90 -5.33 38.39
N CYS A 48 -6.68 -6.54 37.89
CA CYS A 48 -7.16 -7.19 36.67
C CYS A 48 -8.67 -7.23 36.38
N GLY A 49 -8.98 -7.33 35.09
CA GLY A 49 -10.22 -7.90 34.55
C GLY A 49 -9.95 -8.43 33.14
N GLU A 50 -10.03 -9.75 32.97
CA GLU A 50 -10.11 -10.41 31.68
C GLU A 50 -11.49 -10.16 31.08
N GLU A 51 -11.56 -9.63 29.85
CA GLU A 51 -12.75 -9.77 29.02
C GLU A 51 -12.32 -10.30 27.64
N GLN A 52 -12.73 -11.54 27.38
CA GLN A 52 -12.93 -12.04 26.02
C GLN A 52 -13.99 -11.18 25.38
N ASP A 53 -13.74 -10.69 24.17
CA ASP A 53 -14.84 -10.16 23.37
C ASP A 53 -14.71 -10.52 21.89
N GLY A 54 -15.83 -11.06 21.39
CA GLY A 54 -16.00 -11.54 20.04
C GLY A 54 -15.99 -10.41 19.02
N PHE A 55 -15.46 -10.72 17.84
CA PHE A 55 -15.48 -9.82 16.70
C PHE A 55 -16.92 -9.64 16.18
N PRO A 56 -17.40 -8.40 15.97
CA PRO A 56 -18.73 -8.19 15.44
C PRO A 56 -18.79 -8.58 13.97
N GLN A 57 -19.67 -9.54 13.70
CA GLN A 57 -20.07 -10.00 12.38
C GLN A 57 -20.78 -8.84 11.66
N PHE A 58 -20.23 -8.38 10.54
CA PHE A 58 -20.85 -7.37 9.69
C PHE A 58 -21.98 -8.00 8.89
N ASN A 59 -23.23 -7.62 9.17
CA ASN A 59 -24.31 -7.62 8.18
C ASN A 59 -25.32 -6.48 8.49
N ASP A 60 -25.63 -5.75 7.42
CA ASP A 60 -26.77 -4.89 7.11
C ASP A 60 -27.01 -3.52 7.80
N ILE A 61 -26.57 -2.49 7.06
CA ILE A 61 -27.30 -1.28 6.60
C ILE A 61 -28.30 -0.63 7.57
N ALA A 62 -27.86 0.48 8.18
CA ALA A 62 -28.70 1.64 8.43
C ALA A 62 -27.90 2.93 8.17
N GLU A 63 -28.44 3.75 7.28
CA GLU A 63 -27.90 5.02 6.81
C GLU A 63 -27.89 6.07 7.94
N SER A 64 -26.81 6.06 8.72
CA SER A 64 -26.39 7.20 9.53
C SER A 64 -25.10 7.70 8.93
N SER A 65 -25.02 9.00 8.60
CA SER A 65 -23.80 9.67 8.16
C SER A 65 -22.78 9.73 9.31
N THR A 66 -22.31 8.57 9.78
CA THR A 66 -21.10 8.43 10.56
C THR A 66 -19.96 8.84 9.65
N LYS A 67 -19.46 10.07 9.83
CA LYS A 67 -18.25 10.54 9.16
C LYS A 67 -17.19 9.44 9.26
N MET A 68 -16.75 8.91 8.11
CA MET A 68 -15.73 7.87 8.04
C MET A 68 -14.53 8.30 8.89
N LYS A 69 -14.14 7.49 9.87
CA LYS A 69 -12.97 7.73 10.72
C LYS A 69 -11.88 6.75 10.35
N ARG A 70 -10.64 7.21 10.49
CA ARG A 70 -9.47 6.34 10.37
C ARG A 70 -9.40 5.36 11.53
N SER A 71 -8.85 4.18 11.25
CA SER A 71 -8.66 3.13 12.23
C SER A 71 -7.42 3.41 13.07
N PHE A 72 -7.62 3.59 14.38
CA PHE A 72 -6.50 3.72 15.32
C PHE A 72 -5.65 2.45 15.38
N TYR A 73 -6.28 1.27 15.30
CA TYR A 73 -5.56 0.00 15.29
C TYR A 73 -4.61 -0.11 14.08
N ALA A 74 -5.10 0.22 12.88
CA ALA A 74 -4.27 0.23 11.68
C ALA A 74 -3.13 1.24 11.80
N ALA A 75 -3.45 2.48 12.20
CA ALA A 75 -2.46 3.54 12.36
C ALA A 75 -1.35 3.13 13.35
N LYS A 76 -1.72 2.53 14.49
CA LYS A 76 -0.79 2.04 15.53
C LYS A 76 0.07 0.87 15.04
N ASP A 77 -0.51 -0.11 14.35
CA ASP A 77 0.25 -1.23 13.77
C ASP A 77 1.32 -0.74 12.79
N LEU A 78 0.91 0.07 11.81
CA LEU A 78 1.86 0.56 10.80
C LEU A 78 2.86 1.58 11.39
N TYR A 79 2.49 2.30 12.44
CA TYR A 79 3.45 3.11 13.21
C TYR A 79 4.53 2.24 13.84
N LYS A 80 4.17 1.16 14.56
CA LYS A 80 5.13 0.23 15.18
C LYS A 80 6.08 -0.36 14.15
N TYR A 81 5.54 -0.77 13.01
CA TYR A 81 6.30 -1.28 11.89
C TYR A 81 7.29 -0.25 11.31
N ARG A 82 6.85 1.01 11.06
CA ARG A 82 7.74 2.06 10.53
C ARG A 82 8.84 2.46 11.53
N HIS A 83 8.59 2.30 12.83
CA HIS A 83 9.54 2.59 13.90
C HIS A 83 10.37 1.37 14.34
N SER A 84 10.44 0.34 13.48
CA SER A 84 11.32 -0.82 13.67
C SER A 84 11.09 -1.59 14.98
N TYR A 85 9.84 -1.64 15.46
CA TYR A 85 9.44 -2.41 16.63
C TYR A 85 10.35 -2.13 17.85
N PRO A 86 10.13 -1.02 18.56
CA PRO A 86 11.03 -0.53 19.62
C PRO A 86 11.09 -1.44 20.86
N ASN A 87 10.31 -2.52 20.88
CA ASN A 87 10.40 -3.55 21.91
C ASN A 87 11.70 -4.34 21.71
N TYR A 88 12.63 -4.20 22.65
CA TYR A 88 13.85 -5.01 22.69
C TYR A 88 13.48 -6.49 22.90
N LYS A 89 14.13 -7.36 22.11
CA LYS A 89 14.15 -8.80 22.34
C LYS A 89 15.60 -9.22 22.45
N GLU A 90 15.86 -10.18 23.32
CA GLU A 90 17.20 -10.71 23.51
C GLU A 90 17.78 -11.23 22.20
N PRO A 91 19.07 -10.97 21.92
CA PRO A 91 19.77 -11.53 20.77
C PRO A 91 19.71 -13.05 20.78
N ARG A 92 19.45 -13.64 19.62
CA ARG A 92 19.45 -15.10 19.44
C ARG A 92 20.75 -15.57 18.83
N LEU A 93 21.14 -16.80 19.15
CA LEU A 93 22.27 -17.45 18.51
C LEU A 93 21.94 -17.76 17.04
N ARG A 94 22.96 -17.77 16.17
CA ARG A 94 22.76 -17.95 14.71
C ARG A 94 22.08 -19.28 14.34
N ASN A 95 22.32 -20.32 15.12
CA ASN A 95 21.68 -21.63 14.95
C ASN A 95 20.16 -21.61 15.27
N GLU A 96 19.66 -20.57 15.94
CA GLU A 96 18.25 -20.34 16.29
C GLU A 96 17.51 -19.45 15.28
N TYR A 97 18.18 -18.93 14.25
CA TYR A 97 17.57 -18.14 13.17
C TYR A 97 16.70 -19.03 12.28
N ARG A 98 15.50 -19.36 12.76
CA ARG A 98 14.58 -20.29 12.11
C ARG A 98 14.11 -19.80 10.77
N ASN A 99 13.83 -18.50 10.60
CA ASN A 99 13.39 -17.96 9.32
C ASN A 99 14.52 -18.08 8.30
N LEU A 100 15.75 -17.69 8.68
CA LEU A 100 16.91 -17.86 7.80
C LEU A 100 17.16 -19.34 7.47
N ARG A 101 17.11 -20.23 8.46
CA ARG A 101 17.30 -21.67 8.25
C ARG A 101 16.25 -22.28 7.33
N PHE A 102 15.00 -21.84 7.45
CA PHE A 102 13.92 -22.22 6.54
C PHE A 102 14.24 -21.76 5.12
N TYR A 103 14.64 -20.50 4.95
CA TYR A 103 15.09 -19.96 3.67
C TYR A 103 16.35 -20.62 3.12
N LEU A 104 17.21 -21.17 3.96
CA LEU A 104 18.36 -22.00 3.57
C LEU A 104 17.99 -23.45 3.29
N ASN A 105 16.69 -23.80 3.34
CA ASN A 105 16.18 -25.16 3.15
C ASN A 105 16.70 -26.16 4.20
N LYS A 106 17.15 -25.68 5.37
CA LYS A 106 17.72 -26.51 6.45
C LYS A 106 16.67 -27.05 7.42
N ILE A 107 15.50 -26.41 7.46
CA ILE A 107 14.37 -26.84 8.27
C ILE A 107 13.09 -26.68 7.43
N PRO A 108 12.09 -27.55 7.62
CA PRO A 108 10.78 -27.36 7.04
C PRO A 108 9.97 -26.33 7.83
N LEU A 109 8.90 -25.81 7.23
CA LEU A 109 7.86 -25.14 7.97
C LEU A 109 7.09 -26.14 8.83
N VAL A 110 6.64 -25.67 9.98
CA VAL A 110 5.89 -26.47 10.98
C VAL A 110 4.48 -25.88 11.07
N PRO A 111 3.43 -26.73 11.20
CA PRO A 111 3.47 -28.18 11.44
C PRO A 111 3.61 -29.06 10.18
N ASP A 112 3.41 -28.52 8.98
CA ASP A 112 3.18 -29.34 7.78
C ASP A 112 4.43 -30.09 7.24
N GLY A 113 5.63 -29.79 7.74
CA GLY A 113 6.85 -30.48 7.33
C GLY A 113 7.35 -30.12 5.92
N ILE A 114 6.92 -28.97 5.39
CA ILE A 114 7.17 -28.57 4.00
C ILE A 114 8.39 -27.66 3.90
N TYR A 115 9.34 -28.02 3.04
CA TYR A 115 10.54 -27.24 2.78
C TYR A 115 10.27 -26.05 1.84
N VAL A 116 11.03 -24.96 2.00
CA VAL A 116 10.87 -23.77 1.16
C VAL A 116 11.01 -24.12 -0.32
N GLU A 117 11.95 -25.00 -0.67
CA GLU A 117 12.17 -25.42 -2.04
C GLU A 117 10.96 -26.12 -2.67
N GLU A 118 10.22 -26.91 -1.90
CA GLU A 118 8.98 -27.53 -2.37
C GLU A 118 7.94 -26.47 -2.73
N ILE A 119 7.76 -25.46 -1.88
CA ILE A 119 6.83 -24.36 -2.17
C ILE A 119 7.25 -23.64 -3.44
N LEU A 120 8.54 -23.29 -3.54
CA LEU A 120 9.07 -22.50 -4.64
C LEU A 120 9.06 -23.23 -5.99
N THR A 121 9.07 -24.56 -5.99
CA THR A 121 9.14 -25.37 -7.22
C THR A 121 7.80 -25.98 -7.61
N LYS A 122 6.98 -26.41 -6.64
CA LYS A 122 5.76 -27.20 -6.90
C LYS A 122 4.46 -26.41 -6.77
N TRP A 123 4.43 -25.28 -6.06
CA TRP A 123 3.17 -24.59 -5.76
C TRP A 123 2.86 -23.44 -6.73
N LYS A 124 3.81 -23.08 -7.60
CA LYS A 124 3.59 -22.03 -8.59
C LYS A 124 2.46 -22.43 -9.54
N GLY A 125 1.41 -21.62 -9.59
CA GLY A 125 0.21 -21.87 -10.40
C GLY A 125 -0.83 -22.80 -9.74
N ASP A 126 -0.52 -23.37 -8.57
CA ASP A 126 -1.47 -24.15 -7.77
C ASP A 126 -2.20 -23.20 -6.78
N TYR A 127 -3.19 -22.49 -7.31
CA TYR A 127 -3.88 -21.44 -6.57
C TYR A 127 -4.75 -21.97 -5.44
N ASP A 128 -5.34 -23.17 -5.58
CA ASP A 128 -6.14 -23.79 -4.53
C ASP A 128 -5.27 -24.13 -3.32
N LYS A 129 -4.07 -24.65 -3.56
CA LYS A 129 -3.11 -24.94 -2.48
C LYS A 129 -2.64 -23.68 -1.75
N LEU A 130 -2.41 -22.59 -2.49
CA LEU A 130 -2.03 -21.29 -1.92
C LEU A 130 -3.19 -20.64 -1.14
N GLU A 131 -4.44 -20.83 -1.55
CA GLU A 131 -5.58 -20.25 -0.84
C GLU A 131 -5.85 -20.97 0.48
N HIS A 132 -5.92 -22.29 0.48
CA HIS A 132 -6.38 -23.08 1.64
C HIS A 132 -5.30 -23.31 2.71
N ASN A 133 -4.01 -23.30 2.35
CA ASN A 133 -2.95 -23.38 3.35
C ASN A 133 -2.66 -21.98 3.91
N HIS A 134 -2.80 -21.80 5.22
CA HIS A 134 -2.52 -20.52 5.88
C HIS A 134 -1.21 -20.51 6.68
N THR A 135 -0.56 -21.67 6.88
CA THR A 135 0.64 -21.79 7.71
C THR A 135 1.87 -21.20 7.00
N TYR A 136 1.96 -21.40 5.68
CA TYR A 136 3.14 -21.06 4.88
C TYR A 136 3.39 -19.55 4.81
N ILE A 137 2.33 -18.72 4.79
CA ILE A 137 2.47 -17.28 4.54
C ILE A 137 3.32 -16.61 5.62
N GLN A 138 3.27 -17.14 6.85
CA GLN A 138 4.01 -16.58 7.96
C GLN A 138 5.50 -16.93 7.92
N TRP A 139 5.83 -18.10 7.38
CA TRP A 139 7.19 -18.55 7.13
C TRP A 139 7.81 -17.90 5.89
N LEU A 140 7.05 -17.73 4.81
CA LEU A 140 7.52 -17.03 3.62
C LEU A 140 7.70 -15.52 3.88
N PHE A 141 6.80 -14.89 4.61
CA PHE A 141 6.88 -13.45 4.86
C PHE A 141 6.97 -13.19 6.36
N PRO A 142 8.10 -13.50 7.00
CA PRO A 142 8.25 -13.34 8.44
C PRO A 142 8.31 -11.86 8.82
N LEU A 143 7.87 -11.55 10.04
CA LEU A 143 7.82 -10.21 10.62
C LEU A 143 8.40 -10.23 12.04
N ARG A 144 8.66 -9.06 12.62
CA ARG A 144 9.09 -8.91 14.03
C ARG A 144 7.90 -8.89 15.01
N GLU A 145 6.75 -9.38 14.58
CA GLU A 145 5.51 -9.48 15.35
C GLU A 145 4.96 -10.90 15.21
N GLN A 146 4.44 -11.44 16.31
CA GLN A 146 3.85 -12.77 16.30
C GLN A 146 2.58 -12.76 15.44
N GLY A 147 2.52 -13.71 14.50
CA GLY A 147 1.30 -13.98 13.74
C GLY A 147 0.47 -15.10 14.38
N LEU A 148 -0.61 -15.48 13.71
CA LEU A 148 -1.49 -16.58 14.11
C LEU A 148 -0.81 -17.97 14.13
N ASN A 149 0.33 -18.14 13.44
CA ASN A 149 1.09 -19.39 13.46
C ASN A 149 2.14 -19.32 14.56
N PHE A 150 1.86 -19.95 15.70
CA PHE A 150 2.76 -20.01 16.85
C PHE A 150 4.11 -20.69 16.54
N TYR A 151 4.20 -21.46 15.45
CA TYR A 151 5.46 -22.09 15.03
C TYR A 151 6.34 -21.16 14.20
N ALA A 152 5.76 -20.14 13.55
CA ALA A 152 6.51 -19.13 12.82
C ALA A 152 7.14 -18.16 13.83
N HIS A 153 8.47 -18.12 13.85
CA HIS A 153 9.19 -17.30 14.82
C HIS A 153 9.31 -15.87 14.31
N GLU A 154 9.14 -14.92 15.22
CA GLU A 154 9.39 -13.52 14.90
C GLU A 154 10.86 -13.29 14.51
N LEU A 155 11.05 -12.39 13.54
CA LEU A 155 12.37 -11.90 13.16
C LEU A 155 13.04 -11.12 14.29
N THR A 156 14.35 -11.32 14.43
CA THR A 156 15.21 -10.44 15.23
C THR A 156 16.01 -9.52 14.30
N GLN A 157 16.56 -8.43 14.83
CA GLN A 157 17.39 -7.52 14.03
C GLN A 157 18.64 -8.22 13.49
N ASP A 158 19.25 -9.10 14.27
CA ASP A 158 20.45 -9.82 13.85
C ASP A 158 20.13 -10.89 12.80
N GLU A 159 18.98 -11.59 12.93
CA GLU A 159 18.50 -12.49 11.89
C GLU A 159 18.21 -11.74 10.57
N ILE A 160 17.63 -10.54 10.64
CA ILE A 160 17.39 -9.70 9.46
C ILE A 160 18.71 -9.31 8.79
N LYS A 161 19.70 -8.82 9.55
CA LYS A 161 21.02 -8.46 9.00
C LYS A 161 21.67 -9.66 8.31
N GLU A 162 21.64 -10.82 8.96
CA GLU A 162 22.20 -12.04 8.42
C GLU A 162 21.48 -12.51 7.14
N PHE A 163 20.15 -12.42 7.14
CA PHE A 163 19.32 -12.68 5.96
C PHE A 163 19.69 -11.75 4.80
N GLN A 164 19.82 -10.45 5.08
CA GLN A 164 20.23 -9.44 4.12
C GLN A 164 21.69 -9.59 3.67
N ASN A 165 22.51 -10.42 4.30
CA ASN A 165 23.85 -10.78 3.82
C ASN A 165 23.90 -12.12 3.09
N THR A 166 22.80 -12.89 3.10
CA THR A 166 22.73 -14.22 2.49
C THR A 166 22.05 -14.16 1.12
N GLN A 167 22.83 -14.30 0.04
CA GLN A 167 22.32 -14.20 -1.34
C GLN A 167 21.23 -15.23 -1.67
N GLU A 168 21.41 -16.48 -1.25
CA GLU A 168 20.44 -17.54 -1.54
C GLU A 168 19.10 -17.30 -0.83
N ALA A 169 19.12 -16.75 0.39
CA ALA A 169 17.91 -16.41 1.13
C ALA A 169 17.13 -15.29 0.41
N LYS A 170 17.83 -14.22 -0.02
CA LYS A 170 17.23 -13.15 -0.85
C LYS A 170 16.62 -13.68 -2.13
N ARG A 171 17.34 -14.55 -2.85
CA ARG A 171 16.88 -15.15 -4.10
C ARG A 171 15.56 -15.91 -3.90
N ARG A 172 15.52 -16.77 -2.88
CA ARG A 172 14.31 -17.52 -2.51
C ARG A 172 13.16 -16.63 -2.04
N PHE A 173 13.46 -15.52 -1.35
CA PHE A 173 12.46 -14.53 -0.95
C PHE A 173 11.81 -13.84 -2.15
N VAL A 174 12.60 -13.42 -3.14
CA VAL A 174 12.07 -12.83 -4.38
C VAL A 174 11.23 -13.85 -5.16
N LEU A 175 11.62 -15.13 -5.18
CA LEU A 175 10.79 -16.19 -5.77
C LEU A 175 9.46 -16.39 -5.03
N ALA A 176 9.48 -16.39 -3.69
CA ALA A 176 8.26 -16.46 -2.89
C ALA A 176 7.33 -15.27 -3.18
N TYR A 177 7.89 -14.06 -3.28
CA TYR A 177 7.16 -12.86 -3.67
C TYR A 177 6.54 -13.00 -5.07
N ALA A 178 7.30 -13.49 -6.06
CA ALA A 178 6.80 -13.69 -7.41
C ALA A 178 5.66 -14.73 -7.48
N ILE A 179 5.71 -15.80 -6.68
CA ILE A 179 4.62 -16.79 -6.57
C ILE A 179 3.37 -16.14 -5.99
N MET A 180 3.51 -15.35 -4.92
CA MET A 180 2.35 -14.67 -4.32
C MET A 180 1.77 -13.60 -5.25
N LEU A 181 2.60 -12.87 -5.98
CA LEU A 181 2.11 -11.95 -7.01
C LEU A 181 1.28 -12.70 -8.06
N ASP A 182 1.79 -13.81 -8.60
CA ASP A 182 1.09 -14.60 -9.62
C ASP A 182 -0.26 -15.09 -9.11
N PHE A 183 -0.29 -15.56 -7.86
CA PHE A 183 -1.51 -15.93 -7.15
C PHE A 183 -2.53 -14.78 -7.07
N PHE A 184 -2.08 -13.54 -6.93
CA PHE A 184 -2.94 -12.35 -6.96
C PHE A 184 -3.26 -11.84 -8.36
N GLY A 185 -2.77 -12.47 -9.44
CA GLY A 185 -2.96 -12.00 -10.82
C GLY A 185 -1.98 -10.90 -11.25
N ILE A 186 -0.83 -10.81 -10.57
CA ILE A 186 0.21 -9.81 -10.78
C ILE A 186 1.53 -10.53 -11.11
N LYS A 187 2.38 -9.96 -11.94
CA LYS A 187 3.72 -10.47 -12.24
C LYS A 187 4.78 -9.45 -11.90
N LEU A 188 5.90 -9.93 -11.37
CA LEU A 188 7.13 -9.17 -11.22
C LEU A 188 7.83 -9.04 -12.58
N LEU A 189 8.20 -7.82 -12.94
CA LEU A 189 8.82 -7.51 -14.24
C LEU A 189 10.35 -7.43 -14.15
N ASP A 190 10.88 -6.90 -13.05
CA ASP A 190 12.31 -6.65 -12.91
C ASP A 190 12.77 -6.67 -11.45
N LYS A 191 14.09 -6.50 -11.28
CA LYS A 191 14.77 -6.43 -9.98
C LYS A 191 14.50 -5.16 -9.18
N ASN A 192 13.84 -4.16 -9.77
CA ASN A 192 13.48 -2.92 -9.10
C ASN A 192 12.10 -3.03 -8.43
N GLY A 193 11.41 -4.15 -8.62
CA GLY A 193 10.10 -4.38 -8.04
C GLY A 193 8.94 -3.93 -8.91
N ASN A 194 9.17 -3.58 -10.18
CA ASN A 194 8.08 -3.18 -11.07
C ASN A 194 7.14 -4.36 -11.32
N VAL A 195 5.83 -4.08 -11.35
CA VAL A 195 4.80 -5.11 -11.49
C VAL A 195 3.79 -4.76 -12.60
N ALA A 196 3.15 -5.79 -13.14
CA ALA A 196 2.02 -5.65 -14.07
C ALA A 196 1.01 -6.78 -13.87
N ARG A 197 -0.15 -6.69 -14.52
CA ARG A 197 -1.13 -7.79 -14.56
C ARG A 197 -0.55 -9.03 -15.25
N THR A 198 -0.93 -10.22 -14.78
CA THR A 198 -0.72 -11.49 -15.50
C THR A 198 -1.74 -11.63 -16.63
N ALA A 199 -1.65 -12.71 -17.44
CA ALA A 199 -2.62 -12.98 -18.49
C ALA A 199 -4.01 -13.36 -17.93
N ASN A 200 -4.04 -14.07 -16.81
CA ASN A 200 -5.26 -14.55 -16.12
C ASN A 200 -5.75 -13.58 -15.03
N TRP A 201 -5.34 -12.31 -15.07
CA TRP A 201 -5.61 -11.34 -13.99
C TRP A 201 -7.10 -11.19 -13.65
N LYS A 202 -8.01 -11.37 -14.62
CA LYS A 202 -9.46 -11.19 -14.41
C LYS A 202 -9.99 -12.14 -13.34
N ASP A 203 -9.73 -13.43 -13.50
CA ASP A 203 -10.17 -14.47 -12.58
C ASP A 203 -9.51 -14.28 -11.21
N ARG A 204 -8.22 -13.93 -11.21
CA ARG A 204 -7.46 -13.73 -9.96
C ARG A 204 -7.91 -12.49 -9.20
N PHE A 205 -8.24 -11.39 -9.88
CA PHE A 205 -8.76 -10.17 -9.24
C PHE A 205 -10.18 -10.35 -8.74
N GLN A 206 -11.02 -11.11 -9.45
CA GLN A 206 -12.33 -11.49 -8.95
C GLN A 206 -12.19 -12.24 -7.62
N HIS A 207 -11.38 -13.29 -7.59
CA HIS A 207 -11.09 -14.04 -6.36
C HIS A 207 -10.54 -13.12 -5.24
N LEU A 208 -9.63 -12.21 -5.58
CA LEU A 208 -9.06 -11.29 -4.60
C LEU A 208 -10.11 -10.33 -4.00
N ASN A 209 -11.12 -9.90 -4.76
CA ASN A 209 -12.23 -9.09 -4.23
C ASN A 209 -13.11 -9.84 -3.23
N GLU A 210 -13.23 -11.16 -3.40
CA GLU A 210 -14.08 -12.04 -2.59
C GLU A 210 -13.35 -12.53 -1.32
N SER A 211 -12.03 -12.71 -1.38
CA SER A 211 -11.22 -13.25 -0.28
C SER A 211 -10.48 -12.16 0.53
N GLN A 212 -11.18 -11.49 1.45
CA GLN A 212 -10.66 -10.38 2.27
C GLN A 212 -9.40 -10.72 3.10
N HIS A 213 -9.24 -11.98 3.52
CA HIS A 213 -8.05 -12.42 4.25
C HIS A 213 -6.76 -12.29 3.41
N ASN A 214 -6.87 -12.28 2.08
CA ASN A 214 -5.74 -12.00 1.20
C ASN A 214 -5.23 -10.56 1.33
N TYR A 215 -6.05 -9.61 1.80
CA TYR A 215 -5.58 -8.26 2.09
C TYR A 215 -4.63 -8.25 3.29
N LEU A 216 -4.90 -9.10 4.29
CA LEU A 216 -3.98 -9.31 5.42
C LEU A 216 -2.68 -9.97 4.95
N ARG A 217 -2.76 -10.96 4.03
CA ARG A 217 -1.57 -11.55 3.39
C ARG A 217 -0.74 -10.48 2.64
N ILE A 218 -1.39 -9.60 1.88
CA ILE A 218 -0.71 -8.49 1.16
C ILE A 218 -0.03 -7.53 2.15
N THR A 219 -0.71 -7.10 3.22
CA THR A 219 -0.10 -6.26 4.26
C THR A 219 1.15 -6.93 4.85
N ARG A 220 1.08 -8.23 5.16
CA ARG A 220 2.22 -8.99 5.68
C ARG A 220 3.38 -9.05 4.69
N ILE A 221 3.10 -9.31 3.40
CA ILE A 221 4.10 -9.30 2.34
C ILE A 221 4.78 -7.92 2.26
N LEU A 222 4.00 -6.84 2.25
CA LEU A 222 4.51 -5.47 2.19
C LEU A 222 5.40 -5.12 3.41
N LYS A 223 5.00 -5.50 4.62
CA LYS A 223 5.83 -5.31 5.82
C LYS A 223 7.12 -6.12 5.72
N SER A 224 7.04 -7.39 5.30
CA SER A 224 8.19 -8.29 5.19
C SER A 224 9.20 -7.84 4.12
N LEU A 225 8.72 -7.33 2.97
CA LEU A 225 9.56 -6.67 1.97
C LEU A 225 10.41 -5.57 2.60
N GLY A 226 9.86 -4.78 3.52
CA GLY A 226 10.60 -3.72 4.21
C GLY A 226 11.58 -4.22 5.26
N GLU A 227 11.20 -5.23 6.05
CA GLU A 227 12.10 -5.85 7.03
C GLU A 227 13.33 -6.47 6.34
N LEU A 228 13.13 -7.15 5.21
CA LEU A 228 14.18 -7.93 4.54
C LEU A 228 14.94 -7.16 3.45
N GLY A 229 14.78 -5.83 3.39
CA GLY A 229 15.62 -4.94 2.57
C GLY A 229 15.13 -4.68 1.13
N PHE A 230 13.88 -5.01 0.82
CA PHE A 230 13.24 -4.84 -0.49
C PHE A 230 12.22 -3.68 -0.50
N GLU A 231 12.56 -2.56 0.15
CA GLU A 231 11.64 -1.42 0.29
C GLU A 231 11.15 -0.87 -1.06
N SER A 232 12.01 -0.88 -2.09
CA SER A 232 11.67 -0.41 -3.45
C SER A 232 10.54 -1.21 -4.11
N TYR A 233 10.27 -2.44 -3.68
CA TYR A 233 9.26 -3.31 -4.29
C TYR A 233 7.84 -2.92 -3.88
N LYS A 234 7.68 -2.18 -2.79
CA LYS A 234 6.36 -1.83 -2.25
C LYS A 234 5.66 -0.80 -3.11
N MET A 235 6.37 0.27 -3.48
CA MET A 235 5.76 1.41 -4.20
C MET A 235 5.10 0.98 -5.52
N PRO A 236 5.73 0.19 -6.41
CA PRO A 236 5.08 -0.28 -7.63
C PRO A 236 3.84 -1.15 -7.34
N LEU A 237 3.92 -2.06 -6.37
CA LEU A 237 2.79 -2.93 -6.00
C LEU A 237 1.61 -2.11 -5.45
N VAL A 238 1.84 -1.25 -4.47
CA VAL A 238 0.77 -0.44 -3.86
C VAL A 238 0.16 0.52 -4.88
N ARG A 239 0.98 1.08 -5.78
CA ARG A 239 0.48 1.94 -6.87
C ARG A 239 -0.43 1.17 -7.82
N LEU A 240 -0.05 -0.04 -8.23
CA LEU A 240 -0.89 -0.88 -9.09
C LEU A 240 -2.22 -1.19 -8.39
N LEU A 241 -2.19 -1.66 -7.13
CA LEU A 241 -3.39 -1.99 -6.38
C LEU A 241 -4.34 -0.78 -6.22
N LEU A 242 -3.80 0.42 -5.97
CA LEU A 242 -4.59 1.65 -5.92
C LEU A 242 -5.19 2.02 -7.28
N GLU A 243 -4.47 1.83 -8.38
CA GLU A 243 -5.01 2.09 -9.73
C GLU A 243 -6.17 1.13 -10.04
N GLU A 244 -6.01 -0.16 -9.73
CA GLU A 244 -7.07 -1.16 -9.88
C GLU A 244 -8.31 -0.86 -9.02
N ALA A 245 -8.09 -0.42 -7.77
CA ALA A 245 -9.17 -0.15 -6.82
C ALA A 245 -9.90 1.18 -7.07
N LEU A 246 -9.19 2.23 -7.48
CA LEU A 246 -9.75 3.59 -7.57
C LEU A 246 -10.06 4.04 -9.00
N VAL A 247 -9.31 3.58 -9.99
CA VAL A 247 -9.44 4.05 -11.38
C VAL A 247 -10.15 3.02 -12.24
N LYS A 248 -9.70 1.76 -12.18
CA LYS A 248 -10.23 0.69 -13.03
C LYS A 248 -11.47 0.03 -12.44
N GLY A 249 -11.66 0.10 -11.12
CA GLY A 249 -12.79 -0.52 -10.42
C GLY A 249 -12.75 -2.05 -10.40
N THR A 250 -11.63 -2.65 -10.80
CA THR A 250 -11.43 -4.10 -10.89
C THR A 250 -11.10 -4.72 -9.53
N LEU A 251 -10.62 -3.92 -8.56
CA LEU A 251 -10.33 -4.31 -7.19
C LEU A 251 -11.01 -3.37 -6.18
N ALA A 252 -12.30 -3.05 -6.39
CA ALA A 252 -13.02 -2.06 -5.60
C ALA A 252 -13.07 -2.40 -4.09
N ASN A 253 -13.13 -3.70 -3.74
CA ASN A 253 -13.31 -4.13 -2.34
C ASN A 253 -12.06 -3.90 -1.47
N MET A 254 -10.86 -3.80 -2.07
CA MET A 254 -9.64 -3.50 -1.31
C MET A 254 -9.37 -2.01 -1.12
N ARG A 255 -10.24 -1.13 -1.64
CA ARG A 255 -10.05 0.33 -1.57
C ARG A 255 -9.71 0.82 -0.16
N HIS A 256 -10.45 0.34 0.84
CA HIS A 256 -10.20 0.71 2.23
C HIS A 256 -8.85 0.16 2.72
N SER A 257 -8.56 -1.14 2.53
CA SER A 257 -7.29 -1.74 2.93
C SER A 257 -6.08 -1.10 2.25
N ALA A 258 -6.22 -0.71 0.99
CA ALA A 258 -5.16 -0.04 0.24
C ALA A 258 -4.78 1.32 0.86
N LEU A 259 -5.78 2.11 1.24
CA LEU A 259 -5.56 3.44 1.81
C LEU A 259 -5.23 3.39 3.30
N GLU A 260 -5.82 2.46 4.06
CA GLU A 260 -5.67 2.39 5.51
C GLU A 260 -4.41 1.60 5.93
N TYR A 261 -4.01 0.59 5.15
CA TYR A 261 -2.87 -0.29 5.48
C TYR A 261 -1.75 -0.21 4.45
N PHE A 262 -2.03 -0.48 3.17
CA PHE A 262 -0.97 -0.73 2.18
C PHE A 262 -0.08 0.50 1.97
N VAL A 263 -0.67 1.68 1.80
CA VAL A 263 0.08 2.96 1.70
C VAL A 263 0.98 3.19 2.92
N TYR A 264 0.49 2.87 4.11
CA TYR A 264 1.21 3.13 5.35
C TYR A 264 2.32 2.10 5.66
N THR A 265 2.47 1.06 4.83
CA THR A 265 3.65 0.17 4.87
C THR A 265 4.92 0.79 4.27
N LEU A 266 4.80 1.89 3.51
CA LEU A 266 5.96 2.60 2.96
C LEU A 266 6.58 3.48 4.05
N ARG A 267 7.90 3.36 4.25
CA ARG A 267 8.59 4.14 5.30
C ARG A 267 8.82 5.61 4.92
N LYS A 268 9.08 5.92 3.64
CA LYS A 268 9.34 7.29 3.19
C LYS A 268 8.06 8.12 3.13
N HIS A 269 8.10 9.31 3.70
CA HIS A 269 6.97 10.24 3.68
C HIS A 269 6.62 10.65 2.25
N SER A 270 7.62 10.92 1.42
CA SER A 270 7.45 11.33 0.01
C SER A 270 6.65 10.30 -0.81
N GLU A 271 6.93 9.01 -0.64
CA GLU A 271 6.22 7.93 -1.32
C GLU A 271 4.76 7.83 -0.86
N ARG A 272 4.52 7.89 0.47
CA ARG A 272 3.15 7.92 1.02
C ARG A 272 2.36 9.12 0.49
N ARG A 273 2.93 10.32 0.53
CA ARG A 273 2.31 11.54 -0.01
C ARG A 273 1.99 11.41 -1.50
N ALA A 274 2.89 10.80 -2.28
CA ALA A 274 2.65 10.59 -3.72
C ALA A 274 1.44 9.67 -3.96
N LEU A 275 1.34 8.57 -3.22
CA LEU A 275 0.21 7.63 -3.31
C LEU A 275 -1.10 8.25 -2.81
N LEU A 276 -1.08 8.99 -1.70
CA LEU A 276 -2.27 9.65 -1.16
C LEU A 276 -2.78 10.77 -2.06
N ARG A 277 -1.89 11.55 -2.70
CA ARG A 277 -2.30 12.54 -3.72
C ARG A 277 -2.81 11.90 -5.00
N PHE A 278 -2.29 10.73 -5.37
CA PHE A 278 -2.87 9.94 -6.45
C PHE A 278 -4.29 9.49 -6.06
N ALA A 279 -4.46 8.90 -4.89
CA ALA A 279 -5.75 8.44 -4.41
C ALA A 279 -6.77 9.58 -4.29
N GLN A 280 -6.39 10.72 -3.73
CA GLN A 280 -7.26 11.89 -3.57
C GLN A 280 -7.87 12.37 -4.90
N ARG A 281 -7.13 12.26 -6.01
CA ARG A 281 -7.59 12.65 -7.35
C ARG A 281 -8.62 11.68 -7.96
N HIS A 282 -8.62 10.42 -7.52
CA HIS A 282 -9.41 9.34 -8.11
C HIS A 282 -10.46 8.76 -7.15
N TYR A 283 -10.44 9.13 -5.88
CA TYR A 283 -11.39 8.65 -4.89
C TYR A 283 -12.77 9.25 -5.13
N GLN A 284 -13.79 8.38 -5.19
CA GLN A 284 -15.18 8.79 -5.37
C GLN A 284 -16.05 8.27 -4.22
N PRO A 285 -16.87 9.13 -3.59
CA PRO A 285 -16.94 10.59 -3.81
C PRO A 285 -15.79 11.35 -3.10
N PRO A 286 -15.31 12.50 -3.61
CA PRO A 286 -14.11 13.18 -3.10
C PRO A 286 -14.19 13.65 -1.64
N GLU A 287 -15.38 14.01 -1.18
CA GLU A 287 -15.66 14.46 0.19
C GLU A 287 -15.41 13.39 1.26
N ASN A 288 -15.44 12.12 0.87
CA ASN A 288 -15.19 10.98 1.76
C ASN A 288 -13.70 10.62 1.87
N PHE A 289 -12.81 11.36 1.21
CA PHE A 289 -11.39 11.13 1.29
C PHE A 289 -10.79 11.72 2.58
N ILE A 290 -10.42 10.86 3.52
CA ILE A 290 -9.97 11.24 4.88
C ILE A 290 -8.46 11.10 5.13
N TRP A 291 -7.68 10.69 4.13
CA TRP A 291 -6.23 10.48 4.24
C TRP A 291 -5.41 11.66 3.66
N GLY A 292 -6.06 12.78 3.37
CA GLY A 292 -5.42 13.98 2.84
C GLY A 292 -4.58 14.73 3.89
N PRO A 293 -3.90 15.81 3.48
CA PRO A 293 -3.19 16.67 4.42
C PRO A 293 -4.17 17.21 5.48
N PRO A 294 -3.74 17.35 6.75
CA PRO A 294 -4.57 17.97 7.77
C PRO A 294 -5.07 19.33 7.30
N LYS A 295 -6.35 19.62 7.50
CA LYS A 295 -6.89 20.95 7.22
C LYS A 295 -6.16 21.94 8.13
N ARG A 296 -5.51 22.96 7.56
CA ARG A 296 -4.92 24.03 8.35
C ARG A 296 -6.01 24.59 9.25
N ARG A 297 -5.79 24.55 10.58
CA ARG A 297 -6.66 25.26 11.52
C ARG A 297 -6.56 26.73 11.14
N SER A 298 -7.65 27.31 10.65
CA SER A 298 -7.76 28.76 10.52
C SER A 298 -7.52 29.34 11.92
N SER A 299 -6.40 30.01 12.12
CA SER A 299 -6.14 30.75 13.35
C SER A 299 -7.31 31.73 13.55
N PRO A 300 -8.06 31.69 14.66
CA PRO A 300 -9.05 32.71 14.94
C PRO A 300 -8.30 33.99 15.33
N GLY A 301 -7.90 34.81 14.36
CA GLY A 301 -7.06 35.96 14.69
C GLY A 301 -6.48 36.76 13.54
N THR A 302 -7.23 37.05 12.48
CA THR A 302 -7.09 38.34 11.78
C THR A 302 -8.41 38.64 11.08
N ARG A 303 -9.41 39.11 11.85
CA ARG A 303 -10.46 39.94 11.26
C ARG A 303 -9.75 41.21 10.79
N ALA A 304 -9.42 41.27 9.50
CA ALA A 304 -9.13 42.54 8.87
C ALA A 304 -10.36 43.43 9.10
N GLY A 305 -10.20 44.47 9.90
CA GLY A 305 -11.23 45.45 10.16
C GLY A 305 -11.66 46.07 8.83
N ARG A 306 -12.89 45.79 8.40
CA ARG A 306 -13.58 46.72 7.51
C ARG A 306 -14.09 47.85 8.39
N THR A 307 -13.35 48.95 8.39
CA THR A 307 -13.87 50.25 8.78
C THR A 307 -14.91 50.64 7.73
N GLU A 308 -16.19 50.51 8.07
CA GLU A 308 -17.27 51.16 7.35
C GLU A 308 -17.39 52.60 7.87
N SER A 309 -17.24 53.57 6.98
CA SER A 309 -17.64 54.97 7.18
C SER A 309 -19.07 55.17 6.65
N PRO A 310 -19.95 55.91 7.35
CA PRO A 310 -21.36 55.97 6.98
C PRO A 310 -21.73 57.21 6.14
N LEU A 311 -22.88 57.06 5.45
CA LEU A 311 -23.71 58.05 4.72
C LEU A 311 -23.20 58.40 3.31
N ASP A 312 -24.00 58.46 2.25
CA ASP A 312 -25.35 59.05 2.17
C ASP A 312 -26.20 58.49 1.00
N SER A 313 -27.46 58.92 1.04
CA SER A 313 -28.71 58.54 0.39
C SER A 313 -28.87 58.58 -1.16
N ASN A 314 -29.86 57.77 -1.59
CA ASN A 314 -30.78 57.91 -2.73
C ASN A 314 -30.24 58.03 -4.18
N VAL A 315 -30.70 57.13 -5.07
CA VAL A 315 -31.65 57.44 -6.17
C VAL A 315 -32.04 56.16 -6.94
N ARG A 316 -33.33 56.11 -7.24
CA ARG A 316 -34.14 55.14 -7.99
C ARG A 316 -33.84 55.25 -9.51
N MET A 317 -33.85 54.15 -10.28
CA MET A 317 -34.61 53.98 -11.54
C MET A 317 -34.23 52.73 -12.37
N THR A 318 -35.25 51.89 -12.56
CA THR A 318 -35.73 51.16 -13.76
C THR A 318 -34.89 50.18 -14.61
N LYS A 319 -35.57 49.02 -14.80
CA LYS A 319 -35.39 47.92 -15.76
C LYS A 319 -35.38 48.35 -17.23
N ALA A 320 -34.74 47.55 -18.09
CA ALA A 320 -35.39 46.96 -19.27
C ALA A 320 -34.61 45.76 -19.85
N LEU A 321 -35.31 44.63 -19.98
CA LEU A 321 -35.02 43.48 -20.85
C LEU A 321 -35.60 43.73 -22.25
N LYS A 322 -35.07 43.06 -23.28
CA LYS A 322 -35.75 42.52 -24.50
C LYS A 322 -34.72 41.70 -25.31
N HIS A 323 -34.77 40.37 -25.40
CA HIS A 323 -35.62 39.47 -26.21
C HIS A 323 -35.66 39.74 -27.73
N GLY A 324 -35.35 38.71 -28.52
CA GLY A 324 -36.00 38.45 -29.83
C GLY A 324 -35.09 37.94 -30.97
N SER A 325 -35.12 36.61 -31.21
CA SER A 325 -34.76 35.90 -32.46
C SER A 325 -35.98 35.88 -33.42
N PRO A 326 -36.06 35.08 -34.53
CA PRO A 326 -35.16 34.78 -35.67
C PRO A 326 -35.88 34.97 -37.06
N ASN A 327 -35.16 34.87 -38.19
CA ASN A 327 -35.57 34.08 -39.39
C ASN A 327 -34.58 34.15 -40.58
N ARG A 328 -34.47 33.01 -41.29
CA ARG A 328 -33.85 32.68 -42.60
C ARG A 328 -34.77 33.14 -43.78
N PRO A 329 -34.44 33.04 -45.11
CA PRO A 329 -33.68 31.96 -45.79
C PRO A 329 -32.78 32.32 -47.02
N ASP A 330 -32.01 31.30 -47.41
CA ASP A 330 -31.48 30.81 -48.72
C ASP A 330 -31.29 31.73 -49.95
N GLU A 331 -30.12 31.62 -50.59
CA GLU A 331 -29.95 31.62 -52.07
C GLU A 331 -28.59 31.00 -52.50
N GLU A 332 -28.63 30.29 -53.64
CA GLU A 332 -27.59 29.47 -54.28
C GLU A 332 -26.61 30.27 -55.16
N MET A 333 -25.37 29.78 -55.38
CA MET A 333 -24.82 29.46 -56.71
C MET A 333 -23.32 29.05 -56.68
N GLU A 334 -23.09 27.87 -57.25
CA GLU A 334 -22.00 27.40 -58.15
C GLU A 334 -20.55 27.95 -58.10
N GLY A 335 -19.59 27.00 -58.19
CA GLY A 335 -18.64 27.05 -59.31
C GLY A 335 -17.14 26.79 -59.04
N LEU A 336 -16.70 25.58 -59.43
CA LEU A 336 -15.45 25.24 -60.15
C LEU A 336 -14.13 24.88 -59.42
N GLY A 337 -13.68 23.65 -59.74
CA GLY A 337 -12.27 23.23 -59.91
C GLY A 337 -11.60 22.65 -58.66
N GLY A 338 -11.12 21.41 -58.57
CA GLY A 338 -10.66 20.43 -59.56
C GLY A 338 -9.17 20.13 -59.35
N ARG A 339 -8.82 18.83 -59.25
CA ARG A 339 -7.47 18.18 -59.24
C ARG A 339 -6.80 18.00 -57.87
N ASP A 340 -6.12 16.89 -57.55
CA ASP A 340 -6.02 15.54 -58.12
C ASP A 340 -5.39 14.61 -57.06
N VAL A 341 -5.57 13.33 -57.34
CA VAL A 341 -5.23 12.04 -56.72
C VAL A 341 -3.86 11.88 -56.05
N GLY A 342 -3.84 10.99 -55.04
CA GLY A 342 -2.66 10.22 -54.64
C GLY A 342 -3.02 8.96 -53.84
N GLU A 343 -3.62 7.95 -54.50
CA GLU A 343 -3.68 6.56 -54.00
C GLU A 343 -2.29 5.92 -54.06
N TRP A 344 -1.97 4.97 -53.14
CA TRP A 344 -1.29 3.72 -53.50
C TRP A 344 -1.73 2.55 -52.60
N LYS A 345 -1.72 1.38 -53.23
CA LYS A 345 -2.54 0.19 -52.99
C LYS A 345 -1.95 -0.79 -51.96
N THR A 346 -2.88 -1.59 -51.45
CA THR A 346 -2.74 -2.85 -50.73
C THR A 346 -2.03 -3.94 -51.54
N THR A 347 -1.33 -4.86 -50.86
CA THR A 347 -1.03 -6.20 -51.39
C THR A 347 -1.18 -7.25 -50.28
N LYS A 348 -2.00 -8.28 -50.55
CA LYS A 348 -2.12 -9.54 -49.81
C LYS A 348 -1.01 -10.49 -50.27
N LEU A 349 -0.53 -11.35 -49.37
CA LEU A 349 0.01 -12.68 -49.71
C LEU A 349 -0.18 -13.66 -48.54
N SER A 350 -0.25 -14.93 -48.91
CA SER A 350 -1.04 -16.02 -48.35
C SER A 350 -0.32 -16.95 -47.37
N LEU A 351 -1.14 -17.80 -46.72
CA LEU A 351 -0.83 -18.92 -45.83
C LEU A 351 0.25 -19.90 -46.34
N SER A 352 0.97 -20.51 -45.38
CA SER A 352 1.30 -21.94 -45.41
C SER A 352 1.39 -22.54 -43.99
N HIS A 353 0.73 -23.68 -43.80
CA HIS A 353 0.74 -24.55 -42.62
C HIS A 353 2.11 -25.19 -42.38
N HIS A 354 2.57 -25.29 -41.12
CA HIS A 354 3.32 -26.45 -40.64
C HIS A 354 3.19 -26.65 -39.13
N GLN A 355 2.76 -27.87 -38.76
CA GLN A 355 2.73 -28.43 -37.40
C GLN A 355 4.16 -28.73 -36.93
N GLY A 356 4.43 -28.57 -35.63
CA GLY A 356 5.68 -29.08 -35.04
C GLY A 356 6.02 -28.56 -33.64
N SER A 357 5.62 -29.33 -32.63
CA SER A 357 6.35 -29.55 -31.37
C SER A 357 6.80 -28.33 -30.52
N ARG A 358 5.99 -27.93 -29.54
CA ARG A 358 6.44 -27.06 -28.43
C ARG A 358 7.19 -27.89 -27.38
N LYS A 359 8.52 -27.80 -27.39
CA LYS A 359 9.36 -28.13 -26.24
C LYS A 359 9.33 -26.96 -25.24
N ASN A 360 9.06 -27.27 -23.97
CA ASN A 360 9.15 -26.34 -22.85
C ASN A 360 10.56 -25.75 -22.77
N LYS A 361 10.71 -24.45 -23.05
CA LYS A 361 11.92 -23.69 -22.69
C LYS A 361 11.80 -23.29 -21.23
N ALA A 362 12.58 -23.97 -20.39
CA ALA A 362 12.94 -23.52 -19.07
C ALA A 362 13.55 -22.11 -19.16
N ILE A 363 13.09 -21.20 -18.30
CA ILE A 363 13.69 -19.88 -18.13
C ILE A 363 14.89 -20.08 -17.20
N CYS A 364 16.07 -20.27 -17.79
CA CYS A 364 17.36 -20.16 -17.11
C CYS A 364 17.76 -18.68 -17.10
N PHE A 365 17.73 -18.03 -15.93
CA PHE A 365 18.41 -16.77 -15.69
C PHE A 365 19.19 -16.86 -14.38
N LEU A 366 20.27 -17.63 -14.40
CA LEU A 366 21.43 -17.46 -13.54
C LEU A 366 22.59 -18.03 -14.34
N ASP A 367 23.44 -17.14 -14.86
CA ASP A 367 24.87 -17.35 -15.06
C ASP A 367 25.38 -16.27 -16.01
N SER A 368 25.91 -15.18 -15.44
CA SER A 368 27.05 -14.46 -15.98
C SER A 368 27.71 -13.66 -14.85
N PRO A 369 29.05 -13.74 -14.71
CA PRO A 369 29.79 -13.15 -13.60
C PRO A 369 29.91 -11.63 -13.77
N LEU A 370 29.84 -10.92 -12.65
CA LEU A 370 30.16 -9.50 -12.55
C LEU A 370 31.68 -9.33 -12.45
N GLN A 371 32.22 -8.41 -13.26
CA GLN A 371 33.32 -7.55 -12.83
C GLN A 371 32.75 -6.37 -12.07
#